data_AF-A0A8X7VYX8-F1
#
_entry.id   AF-A0A8X7VYX8-F1
#
_cell.length_a   1.000
_cell.length_b   1.000
_cell.length_c   1.000
_cell.angle_alpha   90.00
_cell.angle_beta   90.00
_cell.angle_gamma   90.00
#
_symmetry.space_group_name_H-M   'P 1'
#
loop_
_entity.id
_entity.type
_entity.pdbx_description
1 polymer ?
#
loop_
_entity_poly.entity_id
_entity_poly.type
_entity_poly.pdbx_seq_one_letter_code
_entity_poly.pdbx_strand_id
1 'polypeptide(L)'
;KELTGLQPIVEKMTPPVRLATSAVVLAASLASGYGLGLRLAGSRNIAFGAAAAAGAAGGAVVYAMNSAVPEVAAIGLHNYVAEIEDPASVTKDDIEKIASRYGVNKGDEAFQAEICDIYCRYVTSVLPAEGQSLKGDEVDKIVKFKSALGIDDPDAASMHMEIGRRIFRQRLETGEREGDAEQRRAFMRLVYVSALVFGDAASFLLPWKRVLKVTDAQVEIAIRENAKQLYAERLKLVGRDINVENLVDLRKAQLSIKLSDELAEDLFREHTRTVAIENISSALSVLKSRTRAVKSMSLVVEELEKVLEFNNPLVSLKSHSEADQFARGLGPISLIGGDSDFERRMDDLKLLYRAYVTDALSTGRIEENKLVAMSQLRNILGLGTREAEAISVDVTSKAYRKRLANAVTSGDLEAQDSKAKYLQKLCEELHFDAQKASAIHEEIYRQKLQQYVTDGELSDDNVAALLRLRVMLCIPQQTIEAAHAEICGSIFEKVVREAISSGVDGYDAETRKSVRKAAHGLRLSRETAMSIASKAARRVFTNYIRRARAAENRTDQQRSSRK
;
A
#
# COMPACT_ATOMS: atom_id res chain seq x y z
N LYS A 1 -34.64 -38.18 10.64
CA LYS A 1 -35.70 -38.74 9.76
C LYS A 1 -36.35 -39.93 10.46
N GLU A 2 -37.67 -40.07 10.35
CA GLU A 2 -38.43 -41.17 10.96
C GLU A 2 -38.59 -42.34 9.98
N LEU A 3 -38.59 -43.58 10.50
CA LEU A 3 -38.79 -44.80 9.73
C LEU A 3 -40.29 -45.13 9.65
N THR A 4 -40.77 -45.59 8.49
CA THR A 4 -42.19 -45.86 8.23
C THR A 4 -42.43 -47.26 7.64
N GLY A 5 -43.65 -47.80 7.83
CA GLY A 5 -44.04 -49.09 7.27
C GLY A 5 -43.19 -50.27 7.78
N LEU A 6 -42.53 -50.99 6.86
CA LEU A 6 -41.65 -52.13 7.19
C LEU A 6 -40.23 -51.72 7.58
N GLN A 7 -39.87 -50.44 7.42
CA GLN A 7 -38.52 -49.92 7.68
C GLN A 7 -38.03 -50.14 9.14
N PRO A 8 -38.85 -49.97 10.21
CA PRO A 8 -38.42 -50.24 11.59
C PRO A 8 -38.09 -51.72 11.86
N ILE A 9 -38.67 -52.62 11.07
CA ILE A 9 -38.39 -54.07 11.15
C ILE A 9 -37.05 -54.36 10.46
N VAL A 10 -36.85 -53.76 9.28
CA VAL A 10 -35.60 -53.88 8.50
C VAL A 10 -34.41 -53.28 9.25
N GLU A 11 -34.60 -52.17 9.97
CA GLU A 11 -33.55 -51.51 10.77
C GLU A 11 -32.89 -52.42 11.80
N LYS A 12 -33.68 -53.33 12.39
CA LYS A 12 -33.25 -54.24 13.46
C LYS A 12 -32.57 -55.51 12.93
N MET A 13 -32.55 -55.74 11.62
CA MET A 13 -32.05 -56.97 11.01
C MET A 13 -30.69 -56.75 10.36
N THR A 14 -29.69 -57.54 10.75
CA THR A 14 -28.43 -57.65 10.01
C THR A 14 -28.63 -58.41 8.69
N PRO A 15 -27.73 -58.30 7.70
CA PRO A 15 -27.91 -58.97 6.41
C PRO A 15 -28.14 -60.49 6.52
N PRO A 16 -27.44 -61.26 7.38
CA PRO A 16 -27.72 -62.69 7.57
C PRO A 16 -29.09 -62.96 8.17
N VAL A 17 -29.51 -62.15 9.15
CA VAL A 17 -30.83 -62.28 9.80
C VAL A 17 -31.95 -61.94 8.82
N ARG A 18 -31.75 -60.94 7.97
CA ARG A 18 -32.71 -60.55 6.93
C ARG A 18 -32.88 -61.64 5.88
N LEU A 19 -31.79 -62.29 5.45
CA LEU A 19 -31.85 -63.43 4.52
C LEU A 19 -32.58 -64.63 5.14
N ALA A 20 -32.27 -64.98 6.40
CA ALA A 20 -32.96 -66.06 7.10
C ALA A 20 -34.46 -65.75 7.29
N THR A 21 -34.80 -64.53 7.68
CA THR A 21 -36.19 -64.09 7.86
C THR A 21 -36.94 -64.11 6.53
N SER A 22 -36.30 -63.69 5.44
CA SER A 22 -36.86 -63.73 4.09
C SER A 22 -37.16 -65.17 3.64
N ALA A 23 -36.25 -66.10 3.90
CA ALA A 23 -36.45 -67.52 3.61
C ALA A 23 -37.61 -68.12 4.44
N VAL A 24 -37.73 -67.75 5.71
CA VAL A 24 -38.82 -68.19 6.60
C VAL A 24 -40.17 -67.65 6.12
N VAL A 25 -40.27 -66.37 5.77
CA VAL A 25 -41.52 -65.76 5.29
C VAL A 25 -41.99 -66.44 3.99
N LEU A 26 -41.09 -66.67 3.04
CA LEU A 26 -41.40 -67.37 1.79
C LEU A 26 -41.82 -68.82 2.03
N ALA A 27 -41.09 -69.55 2.88
CA ALA A 27 -41.42 -70.94 3.20
C ALA A 27 -42.77 -71.06 3.94
N ALA A 28 -43.04 -70.15 4.88
CA ALA A 28 -44.30 -70.10 5.62
C ALA A 28 -45.49 -69.72 4.72
N SER A 29 -45.30 -68.81 3.76
CA SER A 29 -46.35 -68.43 2.81
C SER A 29 -46.66 -69.56 1.83
N LEU A 30 -45.64 -70.25 1.31
CA LEU A 30 -45.80 -71.45 0.48
C LEU A 30 -46.52 -72.58 1.23
N ALA A 31 -46.10 -72.87 2.47
CA ALA A 31 -46.68 -73.93 3.30
C ALA A 31 -48.14 -73.63 3.69
N SER A 32 -48.44 -72.38 4.04
CA SER A 32 -49.82 -71.96 4.38
C SER A 32 -50.74 -71.97 3.15
N GLY A 33 -50.29 -71.51 1.99
CA GLY A 33 -51.03 -71.60 0.74
C GLY A 33 -51.33 -73.05 0.33
N TYR A 34 -50.33 -73.93 0.45
CA TYR A 34 -50.50 -75.38 0.20
C TYR A 34 -51.53 -76.01 1.15
N GLY A 35 -51.40 -75.74 2.45
CA GLY A 35 -52.31 -76.25 3.47
C GLY A 35 -53.75 -75.76 3.33
N LEU A 36 -53.96 -74.49 2.97
CA LEU A 36 -55.28 -73.91 2.73
C LEU A 36 -55.93 -74.48 1.47
N GLY A 37 -55.19 -74.64 0.37
CA GLY A 37 -55.73 -75.23 -0.86
C GLY A 37 -56.11 -76.71 -0.70
N LEU A 38 -55.38 -77.48 0.12
CA LEU A 38 -55.76 -78.84 0.52
C LEU A 38 -57.05 -78.88 1.34
N ARG A 39 -57.24 -77.96 2.28
CA ARG A 39 -58.42 -77.92 3.18
C ARG A 39 -59.71 -77.45 2.50
N LEU A 40 -59.61 -76.50 1.56
CA LEU A 40 -60.79 -75.87 0.95
C LEU A 40 -61.36 -76.63 -0.24
N ALA A 41 -60.55 -77.38 -0.99
CA ALA A 41 -60.99 -78.01 -2.25
C ALA A 41 -60.55 -79.47 -2.44
N GLY A 42 -59.75 -80.04 -1.53
CA GLY A 42 -59.40 -81.46 -1.50
C GLY A 42 -58.54 -82.01 -2.64
N SER A 43 -58.17 -81.19 -3.65
CA SER A 43 -57.35 -81.63 -4.79
C SER A 43 -55.92 -81.09 -4.72
N ARG A 44 -54.95 -81.94 -5.11
CA ARG A 44 -53.52 -81.56 -5.13
C ARG A 44 -53.24 -80.39 -6.07
N ASN A 45 -53.95 -80.30 -7.21
CA ASN A 45 -53.74 -79.24 -8.19
C ASN A 45 -54.15 -77.86 -7.63
N ILE A 46 -55.23 -77.79 -6.85
CA ILE A 46 -55.67 -76.54 -6.21
C ILE A 46 -54.73 -76.17 -5.05
N ALA A 47 -54.20 -77.15 -4.31
CA ALA A 47 -53.17 -76.93 -3.29
C ALA A 47 -51.88 -76.32 -3.86
N PHE A 48 -51.42 -76.80 -5.02
CA PHE A 48 -50.27 -76.19 -5.70
C PHE A 48 -50.58 -74.78 -6.23
N GLY A 49 -51.77 -74.54 -6.76
CA GLY A 49 -52.21 -73.21 -7.19
C GLY A 49 -52.29 -72.20 -6.03
N ALA A 50 -52.84 -72.62 -4.89
CA ALA A 50 -52.93 -71.80 -3.68
C ALA A 50 -51.55 -71.54 -3.04
N ALA A 51 -50.66 -72.55 -3.04
CA ALA A 51 -49.26 -72.39 -2.65
C ALA A 51 -48.54 -71.38 -3.53
N ALA A 52 -48.73 -71.44 -4.85
CA ALA A 52 -48.13 -70.48 -5.78
C ALA A 52 -48.63 -69.04 -5.53
N ALA A 53 -49.93 -68.84 -5.28
CA ALA A 53 -50.50 -67.53 -4.98
C ALA A 53 -49.99 -66.95 -3.65
N ALA A 54 -49.96 -67.75 -2.58
CA ALA A 54 -49.41 -67.32 -1.29
C ALA A 54 -47.88 -67.16 -1.33
N GLY A 55 -47.19 -67.99 -2.11
CA GLY A 55 -45.76 -67.85 -2.42
C GLY A 55 -45.47 -66.54 -3.13
N ALA A 56 -46.29 -66.14 -4.11
CA ALA A 56 -46.17 -64.85 -4.77
C ALA A 56 -46.41 -63.67 -3.81
N ALA A 57 -47.40 -63.76 -2.91
CA ALA A 57 -47.65 -62.75 -1.89
C ALA A 57 -46.49 -62.65 -0.87
N GLY A 58 -45.97 -63.78 -0.39
CA GLY A 58 -44.79 -63.80 0.49
C GLY A 58 -43.53 -63.31 -0.22
N GLY A 59 -43.37 -63.64 -1.50
CA GLY A 59 -42.31 -63.12 -2.36
C GLY A 59 -42.40 -61.60 -2.52
N ALA A 60 -43.60 -61.03 -2.66
CA ALA A 60 -43.81 -59.58 -2.71
C ALA A 60 -43.44 -58.89 -1.37
N VAL A 61 -43.74 -59.51 -0.22
CA VAL A 61 -43.34 -59.00 1.10
C VAL A 61 -41.82 -59.06 1.28
N VAL A 62 -41.19 -60.16 0.89
CA VAL A 62 -39.72 -60.32 0.92
C VAL A 62 -39.04 -59.32 -0.01
N TYR A 63 -39.60 -59.09 -1.19
CA TYR A 63 -39.13 -58.07 -2.12
C TYR A 63 -39.23 -56.68 -1.48
N ALA A 64 -40.39 -56.32 -0.92
CA ALA A 64 -40.61 -55.04 -0.25
C ALA A 64 -39.66 -54.81 0.96
N MET A 65 -39.38 -55.85 1.74
CA MET A 65 -38.42 -55.78 2.86
C MET A 65 -36.99 -55.53 2.36
N ASN A 66 -36.57 -56.20 1.28
CA ASN A 66 -35.22 -56.04 0.75
C ASN A 66 -35.06 -54.73 -0.05
N SER A 67 -36.11 -54.26 -0.74
CA SER A 67 -36.08 -52.99 -1.46
C SER A 67 -36.06 -51.78 -0.54
N ALA A 68 -36.54 -51.91 0.71
CA ALA A 68 -36.50 -50.83 1.70
C ALA A 68 -35.09 -50.65 2.33
N VAL A 69 -34.18 -51.61 2.15
CA VAL A 69 -32.86 -51.61 2.83
C VAL A 69 -32.01 -50.37 2.50
N PRO A 70 -31.86 -49.94 1.23
CA PRO A 70 -31.08 -48.75 0.91
C PRO A 70 -31.65 -47.48 1.56
N GLU A 71 -32.97 -47.38 1.66
CA GLU A 71 -33.65 -46.24 2.28
C GLU A 71 -33.49 -46.22 3.82
N VAL A 72 -33.56 -47.39 4.46
CA VAL A 72 -33.27 -47.52 5.90
C VAL A 72 -31.81 -47.18 6.20
N ALA A 73 -30.88 -47.62 5.35
CA ALA A 73 -29.46 -47.27 5.49
C ALA A 73 -29.23 -45.76 5.33
N ALA A 74 -29.90 -45.12 4.37
CA ALA A 74 -29.88 -43.67 4.19
C ALA A 74 -30.42 -42.93 5.42
N ILE A 75 -31.58 -43.32 5.94
CA ILE A 75 -32.14 -42.72 7.16
C ILE A 75 -31.22 -42.92 8.37
N GLY A 76 -30.62 -44.11 8.51
CA GLY A 76 -29.65 -44.40 9.55
C GLY A 76 -28.40 -43.52 9.46
N LEU A 77 -27.87 -43.31 8.24
CA LEU A 77 -26.76 -42.41 7.99
C LEU A 77 -27.12 -40.95 8.34
N HIS A 78 -28.28 -40.49 7.90
CA HIS A 78 -28.78 -39.14 8.20
C HIS A 78 -28.84 -38.88 9.70
N ASN A 79 -29.45 -39.81 10.45
CA ASN A 79 -29.61 -39.68 11.89
C ASN A 79 -28.25 -39.72 12.61
N TYR A 80 -27.35 -40.59 12.18
CA TYR A 80 -25.99 -40.65 12.73
C TYR A 80 -25.26 -39.30 12.58
N VAL A 81 -25.27 -38.70 11.39
CA VAL A 81 -24.60 -37.40 11.17
C VAL A 81 -25.32 -36.27 11.90
N ALA A 82 -26.65 -36.32 12.03
CA ALA A 82 -27.43 -35.31 12.73
C ALA A 82 -27.26 -35.35 14.26
N GLU A 83 -26.89 -36.50 14.83
CA GLU A 83 -26.63 -36.67 16.27
C GLU A 83 -25.23 -36.22 16.69
N ILE A 84 -24.32 -36.01 15.74
CA ILE A 84 -22.95 -35.55 16.01
C ILE A 84 -22.93 -34.02 16.14
N GLU A 85 -22.33 -33.52 17.23
CA GLU A 85 -22.19 -32.08 17.47
C GLU A 85 -21.31 -31.37 16.44
N ASP A 86 -20.20 -32.00 16.02
CA ASP A 86 -19.32 -31.51 14.95
C ASP A 86 -19.31 -32.48 13.76
N PRO A 87 -20.05 -32.18 12.67
CA PRO A 87 -20.05 -33.00 11.46
C PRO A 87 -18.67 -33.21 10.84
N ALA A 88 -17.66 -32.36 11.13
CA ALA A 88 -16.30 -32.56 10.66
C ALA A 88 -15.57 -33.75 11.30
N SER A 89 -16.14 -34.33 12.37
CA SER A 89 -15.59 -35.52 13.04
C SER A 89 -15.96 -36.85 12.39
N VAL A 90 -16.89 -36.85 11.42
CA VAL A 90 -17.28 -38.05 10.67
C VAL A 90 -16.06 -38.63 9.97
N THR A 91 -15.84 -39.93 10.10
CA THR A 91 -14.74 -40.63 9.42
C THR A 91 -15.26 -41.58 8.35
N LYS A 92 -14.36 -41.96 7.43
CA LYS A 92 -14.66 -42.95 6.38
C LYS A 92 -15.09 -44.30 6.96
N ASP A 93 -14.49 -44.69 8.07
CA ASP A 93 -14.80 -45.93 8.77
C ASP A 93 -16.24 -45.92 9.31
N ASP A 94 -16.75 -44.77 9.75
CA ASP A 94 -18.12 -44.67 10.26
C ASP A 94 -19.15 -44.87 9.14
N ILE A 95 -18.89 -44.30 7.96
CA ILE A 95 -19.72 -44.51 6.77
C ILE A 95 -19.67 -45.97 6.32
N GLU A 96 -18.49 -46.61 6.33
CA GLU A 96 -18.32 -48.02 5.97
C GLU A 96 -18.97 -48.96 6.99
N LYS A 97 -18.94 -48.64 8.29
CA LYS A 97 -19.67 -49.37 9.34
C LYS A 97 -21.18 -49.30 9.13
N ILE A 98 -21.72 -48.14 8.75
CA ILE A 98 -23.15 -47.99 8.47
C ILE A 98 -23.53 -48.78 7.20
N ALA A 99 -22.76 -48.65 6.13
CA ALA A 99 -22.98 -49.41 4.89
C ALA A 99 -22.96 -50.92 5.12
N SER A 100 -21.95 -51.43 5.83
CA SER A 100 -21.79 -52.85 6.15
C SER A 100 -22.88 -53.37 7.11
N ARG A 101 -23.33 -52.54 8.08
CA ARG A 101 -24.44 -52.89 8.98
C ARG A 101 -25.72 -53.24 8.23
N TYR A 102 -26.02 -52.54 7.14
CA TYR A 102 -27.23 -52.76 6.33
C TYR A 102 -27.01 -53.65 5.11
N GLY A 103 -25.74 -53.90 4.74
CA GLY A 103 -25.36 -54.68 3.55
C GLY A 103 -25.58 -53.90 2.26
N VAL A 104 -25.37 -52.58 2.31
CA VAL A 104 -25.55 -51.62 1.21
C VAL A 104 -24.16 -51.20 0.71
N ASN A 105 -24.02 -50.96 -0.59
CA ASN A 105 -22.80 -50.43 -1.17
C ASN A 105 -22.97 -48.94 -1.51
N LYS A 106 -21.85 -48.23 -1.70
CA LYS A 106 -21.83 -46.83 -2.14
C LYS A 106 -22.45 -46.59 -3.52
N GLY A 107 -22.67 -47.65 -4.31
CA GLY A 107 -23.39 -47.59 -5.58
C GLY A 107 -24.92 -47.71 -5.47
N ASP A 108 -25.48 -47.91 -4.27
CA ASP A 108 -26.93 -47.91 -4.06
C ASP A 108 -27.49 -46.49 -4.12
N GLU A 109 -28.44 -46.26 -5.03
CA GLU A 109 -28.97 -44.94 -5.39
C GLU A 109 -29.49 -44.14 -4.17
N ALA A 110 -30.28 -44.77 -3.31
CA ALA A 110 -30.85 -44.09 -2.13
C ALA A 110 -29.78 -43.71 -1.09
N PHE A 111 -28.77 -44.55 -0.90
CA PHE A 111 -27.70 -44.32 0.05
C PHE A 111 -26.73 -43.23 -0.46
N GLN A 112 -26.39 -43.29 -1.74
CA GLN A 112 -25.59 -42.26 -2.42
C GLN A 112 -26.30 -40.90 -2.42
N ALA A 113 -27.61 -40.88 -2.70
CA ALA A 113 -28.41 -39.65 -2.66
C ALA A 113 -28.38 -38.99 -1.27
N GLU A 114 -28.41 -39.77 -0.19
CA GLU A 114 -28.30 -39.23 1.16
C GLU A 114 -26.90 -38.70 1.48
N ILE A 115 -25.83 -39.40 1.07
CA ILE A 115 -24.45 -38.89 1.18
C ILE A 115 -24.34 -37.53 0.50
N CYS A 116 -24.90 -37.40 -0.72
CA CYS A 116 -24.95 -36.16 -1.47
C CYS A 116 -25.75 -35.06 -0.74
N ASP A 117 -26.91 -35.37 -0.15
CA ASP A 117 -27.71 -34.40 0.60
C ASP A 117 -26.98 -33.91 1.87
N ILE A 118 -26.36 -34.82 2.62
CA ILE A 118 -25.54 -34.48 3.79
C ILE A 118 -24.37 -33.57 3.39
N TYR A 119 -23.66 -33.92 2.32
CA TYR A 119 -22.57 -33.10 1.78
C TYR A 119 -23.07 -31.70 1.36
N CYS A 120 -24.19 -31.62 0.65
CA CYS A 120 -24.81 -30.37 0.22
C CYS A 120 -25.16 -29.45 1.41
N ARG A 121 -25.75 -30.01 2.47
CA ARG A 121 -26.06 -29.29 3.71
C ARG A 121 -24.81 -28.80 4.42
N TYR A 122 -23.78 -29.66 4.51
CA TYR A 122 -22.52 -29.30 5.14
C TYR A 122 -21.82 -28.15 4.41
N VAL A 123 -21.66 -28.24 3.09
CA VAL A 123 -21.05 -27.16 2.28
C VAL A 123 -21.83 -25.85 2.44
N THR A 124 -23.17 -25.91 2.46
CA THR A 124 -24.00 -24.73 2.70
C THR A 124 -23.75 -24.12 4.09
N SER A 125 -23.52 -24.95 5.12
CA SER A 125 -23.25 -24.48 6.49
C SER A 125 -21.83 -23.91 6.69
N VAL A 126 -20.85 -24.39 5.92
CA VAL A 126 -19.46 -23.92 5.99
C VAL A 126 -19.31 -22.56 5.29
N LEU A 127 -20.10 -22.31 4.25
CA LEU A 127 -20.09 -21.03 3.56
C LEU A 127 -20.63 -19.92 4.47
N PRO A 128 -19.98 -18.74 4.51
CA PRO A 128 -20.40 -17.66 5.39
C PRO A 128 -21.81 -17.17 5.07
N ALA A 129 -22.57 -16.93 6.15
CA ALA A 129 -23.89 -16.32 6.11
C ALA A 129 -23.84 -14.87 5.57
N GLU A 130 -25.01 -14.26 5.46
CA GLU A 130 -25.20 -12.89 4.98
C GLU A 130 -24.27 -11.90 5.71
N GLY A 131 -23.63 -11.02 4.94
CA GLY A 131 -22.67 -10.01 5.41
C GLY A 131 -21.26 -10.48 5.79
N GLN A 132 -20.97 -11.78 5.80
CA GLN A 132 -19.65 -12.30 6.22
C GLN A 132 -18.72 -12.65 5.04
N SER A 133 -17.43 -12.36 5.22
CA SER A 133 -16.33 -12.77 4.31
C SER A 133 -15.89 -14.21 4.60
N LEU A 134 -15.16 -14.80 3.63
CA LEU A 134 -14.50 -16.10 3.84
C LEU A 134 -13.41 -15.97 4.90
N LYS A 135 -13.26 -17.00 5.75
CA LYS A 135 -12.23 -17.10 6.79
C LYS A 135 -10.94 -17.75 6.27
N GLY A 136 -11.04 -18.47 5.16
CA GLY A 136 -9.92 -19.16 4.52
C GLY A 136 -9.72 -20.61 4.99
N ASP A 137 -10.57 -21.12 5.89
CA ASP A 137 -10.54 -22.51 6.37
C ASP A 137 -11.65 -23.38 5.73
N GLU A 138 -12.53 -22.77 4.93
CA GLU A 138 -13.69 -23.43 4.32
C GLU A 138 -13.28 -24.55 3.37
N VAL A 139 -12.25 -24.31 2.56
CA VAL A 139 -11.75 -25.28 1.57
C VAL A 139 -11.26 -26.54 2.27
N ASP A 140 -10.44 -26.38 3.32
CA ASP A 140 -9.90 -27.52 4.07
C ASP A 140 -11.00 -28.32 4.77
N LYS A 141 -12.00 -27.65 5.34
CA LYS A 141 -13.18 -28.30 5.95
C LYS A 141 -13.95 -29.12 4.91
N ILE A 142 -14.23 -28.53 3.75
CA ILE A 142 -14.99 -29.19 2.68
C ILE A 142 -14.21 -30.38 2.11
N VAL A 143 -12.90 -30.24 1.85
CA VAL A 143 -12.06 -31.33 1.32
C VAL A 143 -11.96 -32.48 2.31
N LYS A 144 -11.76 -32.20 3.61
CA LYS A 144 -11.73 -33.21 4.67
C LYS A 144 -13.07 -33.95 4.75
N PHE A 145 -14.18 -33.22 4.78
CA PHE A 145 -15.51 -33.82 4.89
C PHE A 145 -15.89 -34.63 3.65
N LYS A 146 -15.58 -34.12 2.44
CA LYS A 146 -15.71 -34.86 1.17
C LYS A 146 -14.98 -36.20 1.22
N SER A 147 -13.73 -36.19 1.70
CA SER A 147 -12.90 -37.38 1.82
C SER A 147 -13.43 -38.36 2.86
N ALA A 148 -13.96 -37.85 3.98
CA ALA A 148 -14.59 -38.67 5.02
C ALA A 148 -15.87 -39.35 4.53
N LEU A 149 -16.72 -38.64 3.80
CA LEU A 149 -17.91 -39.23 3.18
C LEU A 149 -17.55 -40.21 2.05
N GLY A 150 -16.38 -40.04 1.44
CA GLY A 150 -15.94 -40.82 0.30
C GLY A 150 -16.82 -40.59 -0.94
N ILE A 151 -17.23 -39.34 -1.13
CA ILE A 151 -17.96 -38.87 -2.33
C ILE A 151 -16.97 -38.54 -3.45
N ASP A 152 -17.30 -38.95 -4.67
CA ASP A 152 -16.46 -38.70 -5.83
C ASP A 152 -16.61 -37.25 -6.35
N ASP A 153 -15.62 -36.78 -7.11
CA ASP A 153 -15.59 -35.43 -7.67
C ASP A 153 -16.84 -35.05 -8.48
N PRO A 154 -17.40 -35.91 -9.35
CA PRO A 154 -18.59 -35.57 -10.12
C PRO A 154 -19.82 -35.34 -9.25
N ASP A 155 -20.02 -36.20 -8.24
CA ASP A 155 -21.17 -36.11 -7.33
C ASP A 155 -21.05 -34.89 -6.42
N ALA A 156 -19.86 -34.65 -5.86
CA ALA A 156 -19.58 -33.45 -5.08
C ALA A 156 -19.78 -32.17 -5.93
N ALA A 157 -19.30 -32.15 -7.18
CA ALA A 157 -19.50 -31.02 -8.09
C ALA A 157 -20.98 -30.77 -8.38
N SER A 158 -21.79 -31.85 -8.53
CA SER A 158 -23.22 -31.75 -8.73
C SER A 158 -23.94 -31.09 -7.53
N MET A 159 -23.45 -31.31 -6.30
CA MET A 159 -23.98 -30.67 -5.11
C MET A 159 -23.61 -29.18 -5.04
N HIS A 160 -22.37 -28.81 -5.40
CA HIS A 160 -22.01 -27.38 -5.52
C HIS A 160 -22.86 -26.66 -6.58
N MET A 161 -23.20 -27.35 -7.68
CA MET A 161 -24.15 -26.84 -8.68
C MET A 161 -25.55 -26.63 -8.09
N GLU A 162 -26.03 -27.55 -7.25
CA GLU A 162 -27.34 -27.42 -6.60
C GLU A 162 -27.38 -26.24 -5.63
N ILE A 163 -26.32 -26.04 -4.85
CA ILE A 163 -26.17 -24.87 -3.97
C ILE A 163 -26.22 -23.59 -4.82
N GLY A 164 -25.48 -23.54 -5.93
CA GLY A 164 -25.51 -22.42 -6.86
C GLY A 164 -26.91 -22.16 -7.44
N ARG A 165 -27.66 -23.20 -7.79
CA ARG A 165 -29.06 -23.08 -8.25
C ARG A 165 -29.99 -22.54 -7.17
N ARG A 166 -29.80 -22.95 -5.90
CA ARG A 166 -30.60 -22.45 -4.77
C ARG A 166 -30.36 -20.95 -4.55
N ILE A 167 -29.11 -20.51 -4.52
CA ILE A 167 -28.74 -19.09 -4.40
C ILE A 167 -29.33 -18.28 -5.57
N PHE A 168 -29.24 -18.81 -6.80
CA PHE A 168 -29.80 -18.15 -7.98
C PHE A 168 -31.34 -18.07 -7.97
N ARG A 169 -32.04 -19.09 -7.44
CA ARG A 169 -33.50 -19.07 -7.27
C ARG A 169 -33.93 -18.05 -6.22
N GLN A 170 -33.30 -18.05 -5.05
CA GLN A 170 -33.56 -17.08 -3.99
C GLN A 170 -33.41 -15.63 -4.48
N ARG A 171 -32.48 -15.40 -5.41
CA ARG A 171 -32.28 -14.12 -6.08
C ARG A 171 -33.42 -13.66 -6.96
N LEU A 172 -34.08 -14.58 -7.65
CA LEU A 172 -35.27 -14.25 -8.43
C LEU A 172 -36.49 -13.99 -7.53
N GLU A 173 -36.53 -14.60 -6.35
CA GLU A 173 -37.66 -14.54 -5.41
C GLU A 173 -37.66 -13.28 -4.53
N THR A 174 -36.49 -12.79 -4.11
CA THR A 174 -36.38 -11.66 -3.18
C THR A 174 -36.60 -10.29 -3.84
N GLY A 175 -36.20 -10.10 -5.11
CA GLY A 175 -36.52 -8.89 -5.91
C GLY A 175 -36.00 -7.54 -5.40
N GLU A 176 -35.45 -7.47 -4.19
CA GLU A 176 -34.90 -6.27 -3.56
C GLU A 176 -33.45 -6.01 -3.99
N ARG A 177 -33.10 -4.73 -4.14
CA ARG A 177 -31.78 -4.31 -4.67
C ARG A 177 -30.62 -4.70 -3.75
N GLU A 178 -30.85 -4.74 -2.43
CA GLU A 178 -29.86 -5.10 -1.42
C GLU A 178 -29.67 -6.63 -1.33
N GLY A 179 -30.77 -7.39 -1.32
CA GLY A 179 -30.75 -8.85 -1.43
C GLY A 179 -30.08 -9.35 -2.72
N ASP A 180 -30.28 -8.66 -3.86
CA ASP A 180 -29.61 -8.99 -5.14
C ASP A 180 -28.08 -8.86 -5.04
N ALA A 181 -27.56 -7.87 -4.32
CA ALA A 181 -26.12 -7.67 -4.15
C ALA A 181 -25.51 -8.72 -3.22
N GLU A 182 -26.22 -9.05 -2.14
CA GLU A 182 -25.84 -10.07 -1.16
C GLU A 182 -25.72 -11.46 -1.79
N GLN A 183 -26.75 -11.89 -2.53
CA GLN A 183 -26.77 -13.20 -3.16
C GLN A 183 -25.72 -13.31 -4.27
N ARG A 184 -25.40 -12.21 -4.95
CA ARG A 184 -24.24 -12.18 -5.85
C ARG A 184 -22.93 -12.43 -5.11
N ARG A 185 -22.72 -11.82 -3.93
CA ARG A 185 -21.53 -12.08 -3.10
C ARG A 185 -21.49 -13.53 -2.60
N ALA A 186 -22.61 -14.06 -2.12
CA ALA A 186 -22.73 -15.46 -1.70
C ALA A 186 -22.39 -16.42 -2.85
N PHE A 187 -22.90 -16.12 -4.04
CA PHE A 187 -22.57 -16.86 -5.25
C PHE A 187 -21.07 -16.78 -5.58
N MET A 188 -20.47 -15.59 -5.54
CA MET A 188 -19.02 -15.41 -5.78
C MET A 188 -18.15 -16.19 -4.79
N ARG A 189 -18.54 -16.24 -3.51
CA ARG A 189 -17.87 -17.08 -2.49
C ARG A 189 -17.93 -18.56 -2.86
N LEU A 190 -19.11 -19.05 -3.25
CA LEU A 190 -19.28 -20.42 -3.70
C LEU A 190 -18.41 -20.72 -4.94
N VAL A 191 -18.36 -19.82 -5.94
CA VAL A 191 -17.49 -19.97 -7.14
C VAL A 191 -16.07 -20.26 -6.69
N TYR A 192 -15.55 -19.38 -5.85
CA TYR A 192 -14.16 -19.39 -5.44
C TYR A 192 -13.81 -20.63 -4.62
N VAL A 193 -14.61 -20.94 -3.59
CA VAL A 193 -14.42 -22.14 -2.75
C VAL A 193 -14.50 -23.41 -3.60
N SER A 194 -15.46 -23.50 -4.53
CA SER A 194 -15.58 -24.64 -5.43
C SER A 194 -14.35 -24.79 -6.33
N ALA A 195 -13.85 -23.70 -6.92
CA ALA A 195 -12.66 -23.72 -7.76
C ALA A 195 -11.39 -24.18 -7.00
N LEU A 196 -11.29 -23.90 -5.70
CA LEU A 196 -10.20 -24.38 -4.86
C LEU A 196 -10.38 -25.84 -4.44
N VAL A 197 -11.59 -26.25 -4.04
CA VAL A 197 -11.91 -27.63 -3.63
C VAL A 197 -11.66 -28.64 -4.75
N PHE A 198 -12.02 -28.30 -5.99
CA PHE A 198 -11.87 -29.21 -7.13
C PHE A 198 -10.55 -29.03 -7.89
N GLY A 199 -9.84 -27.91 -7.74
CA GLY A 199 -8.53 -27.71 -8.37
C GLY A 199 -8.55 -27.98 -9.89
N ASP A 200 -7.75 -28.94 -10.35
CA ASP A 200 -7.67 -29.33 -11.77
C ASP A 200 -8.94 -30.03 -12.27
N ALA A 201 -9.73 -30.62 -11.35
CA ALA A 201 -11.04 -31.19 -11.64
C ALA A 201 -12.16 -30.14 -11.76
N ALA A 202 -11.84 -28.84 -11.72
CA ALA A 202 -12.81 -27.76 -11.88
C ALA A 202 -13.55 -27.79 -13.24
N SER A 203 -13.13 -28.59 -14.21
CA SER A 203 -13.91 -28.87 -15.43
C SER A 203 -15.32 -29.38 -15.14
N PHE A 204 -15.54 -30.05 -14.00
CA PHE A 204 -16.88 -30.47 -13.57
C PHE A 204 -17.82 -29.29 -13.26
N LEU A 205 -17.26 -28.08 -13.06
CA LEU A 205 -18.00 -26.84 -12.84
C LEU A 205 -18.28 -26.05 -14.13
N LEU A 206 -17.89 -26.54 -15.33
CA LEU A 206 -18.26 -25.90 -16.60
C LEU A 206 -19.78 -25.63 -16.79
N PRO A 207 -20.71 -26.44 -16.23
CA PRO A 207 -22.14 -26.15 -16.30
C PRO A 207 -22.59 -24.84 -15.64
N TRP A 208 -21.77 -24.21 -14.77
CA TRP A 208 -22.08 -22.92 -14.14
C TRP A 208 -22.51 -21.88 -15.18
N LYS A 209 -21.78 -21.84 -16.31
CA LYS A 209 -21.98 -20.92 -17.43
C LYS A 209 -23.35 -21.04 -18.08
N ARG A 210 -23.77 -22.29 -18.35
CA ARG A 210 -25.04 -22.57 -19.06
C ARG A 210 -26.25 -22.48 -18.15
N VAL A 211 -26.11 -22.96 -16.90
CA VAL A 211 -27.25 -23.12 -15.99
C VAL A 211 -27.54 -21.84 -15.22
N LEU A 212 -26.52 -21.05 -14.87
CA LEU A 212 -26.66 -19.88 -13.98
C LEU A 212 -26.47 -18.54 -14.71
N LYS A 213 -26.27 -18.55 -16.04
CA LYS A 213 -26.06 -17.37 -16.89
C LYS A 213 -24.90 -16.47 -16.42
N VAL A 214 -23.82 -17.07 -15.95
CA VAL A 214 -22.63 -16.37 -15.44
C VAL A 214 -21.58 -16.29 -16.55
N THR A 215 -20.97 -15.13 -16.72
CA THR A 215 -19.88 -14.95 -17.70
C THR A 215 -18.52 -15.38 -17.12
N ASP A 216 -17.58 -15.76 -17.98
CA ASP A 216 -16.22 -16.15 -17.55
C ASP A 216 -15.54 -15.00 -16.79
N ALA A 217 -15.78 -13.75 -17.21
CA ALA A 217 -15.31 -12.56 -16.51
C ALA A 217 -15.87 -12.43 -15.07
N GLN A 218 -17.13 -12.80 -14.84
CA GLN A 218 -17.72 -12.76 -13.49
C GLN A 218 -17.11 -13.83 -12.57
N VAL A 219 -16.80 -15.01 -13.11
CA VAL A 219 -16.09 -16.07 -12.39
C VAL A 219 -14.68 -15.62 -12.04
N GLU A 220 -13.96 -15.02 -12.99
CA GLU A 220 -12.61 -14.51 -12.76
C GLU A 220 -12.60 -13.39 -11.70
N ILE A 221 -13.55 -12.45 -11.76
CA ILE A 221 -13.71 -11.40 -10.73
C ILE A 221 -14.01 -12.03 -9.38
N ALA A 222 -14.87 -13.05 -9.31
CA ALA A 222 -15.18 -13.75 -8.07
C ALA A 222 -13.94 -14.37 -7.42
N ILE A 223 -13.12 -15.06 -8.23
CA ILE A 223 -11.89 -15.67 -7.74
C ILE A 223 -10.92 -14.58 -7.26
N ARG A 224 -10.73 -13.55 -8.08
CA ARG A 224 -9.79 -12.46 -7.82
C ARG A 224 -10.13 -11.70 -6.53
N GLU A 225 -11.38 -11.27 -6.36
CA GLU A 225 -11.78 -10.44 -5.23
C GLU A 225 -11.79 -11.21 -3.90
N ASN A 226 -12.23 -12.47 -3.88
CA ASN A 226 -12.17 -13.30 -2.67
C ASN A 226 -10.71 -13.61 -2.28
N ALA A 227 -9.84 -13.92 -3.24
CA ALA A 227 -8.42 -14.14 -2.98
C ALA A 227 -7.74 -12.88 -2.43
N LYS A 228 -8.03 -11.70 -3.00
CA LYS A 228 -7.52 -10.41 -2.50
C LYS A 228 -7.95 -10.16 -1.05
N GLN A 229 -9.22 -10.37 -0.72
CA GLN A 229 -9.75 -10.16 0.63
C GLN A 229 -9.06 -11.06 1.66
N LEU A 230 -8.96 -12.36 1.36
CA LEU A 230 -8.26 -13.32 2.24
C LEU A 230 -6.79 -12.97 2.42
N TYR A 231 -6.10 -12.55 1.35
CA TYR A 231 -4.71 -12.12 1.44
C TYR A 231 -4.57 -10.84 2.29
N ALA A 232 -5.46 -9.87 2.10
CA ALA A 232 -5.46 -8.64 2.89
C ALA A 232 -5.69 -8.90 4.39
N GLU A 233 -6.54 -9.88 4.76
CA GLU A 233 -6.68 -10.30 6.16
C GLU A 233 -5.41 -10.92 6.72
N ARG A 234 -4.67 -11.71 5.91
CA ARG A 234 -3.36 -12.24 6.30
C ARG A 234 -2.31 -11.15 6.45
N LEU A 235 -2.33 -10.13 5.58
CA LEU A 235 -1.41 -8.99 5.67
C LEU A 235 -1.59 -8.19 6.95
N LYS A 236 -2.82 -8.06 7.47
CA LYS A 236 -3.08 -7.38 8.77
C LYS A 236 -2.34 -8.03 9.94
N LEU A 237 -1.98 -9.31 9.85
CA LEU A 237 -1.20 -10.00 10.88
C LEU A 237 0.30 -9.64 10.81
N VAL A 238 0.76 -9.11 9.66
CA VAL A 238 2.12 -8.60 9.51
C VAL A 238 2.18 -7.18 10.05
N GLY A 239 2.72 -7.08 11.26
CA GLY A 239 3.00 -5.80 11.91
C GLY A 239 4.27 -5.12 11.38
N ARG A 240 4.89 -4.32 12.23
CA ARG A 240 6.12 -3.58 11.93
C ARG A 240 7.36 -4.47 11.95
N ASP A 241 7.30 -5.58 12.68
CA ASP A 241 8.41 -6.52 12.78
C ASP A 241 8.32 -7.55 11.64
N ILE A 242 9.10 -7.31 10.59
CA ILE A 242 9.19 -8.21 9.45
C ILE A 242 10.26 -9.26 9.75
N ASN A 243 9.84 -10.51 9.86
CA ASN A 243 10.72 -11.67 9.94
C ASN A 243 10.59 -12.54 8.68
N VAL A 244 11.57 -13.42 8.47
CA VAL A 244 11.59 -14.33 7.31
C VAL A 244 10.42 -15.31 7.34
N GLU A 245 10.09 -15.84 8.53
CA GLU A 245 9.02 -16.82 8.71
C GLU A 245 7.66 -16.29 8.26
N ASN A 246 7.29 -15.07 8.67
CA ASN A 246 6.02 -14.46 8.27
C ASN A 246 5.96 -14.24 6.75
N LEU A 247 7.08 -13.87 6.11
CA LEU A 247 7.12 -13.66 4.67
C LEU A 247 6.98 -14.96 3.87
N VAL A 248 7.60 -16.04 4.35
CA VAL A 248 7.46 -17.38 3.77
C VAL A 248 6.02 -17.87 3.95
N ASP A 249 5.42 -17.65 5.12
CA ASP A 249 4.03 -18.07 5.37
C ASP A 249 3.03 -17.24 4.58
N LEU A 250 3.28 -15.94 4.37
CA LEU A 250 2.51 -15.12 3.42
C LEU A 250 2.62 -15.67 1.99
N ARG A 251 3.82 -16.08 1.56
CA ARG A 251 4.01 -16.67 0.22
C ARG A 251 3.24 -17.99 0.08
N LYS A 252 3.29 -18.87 1.09
CA LYS A 252 2.49 -20.11 1.11
C LYS A 252 0.99 -19.80 1.05
N ALA A 253 0.53 -18.83 1.85
CA ALA A 253 -0.88 -18.42 1.87
C ALA A 253 -1.32 -17.85 0.51
N GLN A 254 -0.48 -17.05 -0.14
CA GLN A 254 -0.73 -16.53 -1.49
C GLN A 254 -0.94 -17.66 -2.51
N LEU A 255 -0.07 -18.68 -2.46
CA LEU A 255 -0.16 -19.83 -3.36
C LEU A 255 -1.39 -20.71 -3.07
N SER A 256 -1.73 -20.93 -1.79
CA SER A 256 -2.90 -21.73 -1.41
C SER A 256 -4.22 -21.09 -1.84
N ILE A 257 -4.31 -19.75 -1.82
CA ILE A 257 -5.50 -18.99 -2.26
C ILE A 257 -5.47 -18.68 -3.77
N LYS A 258 -4.44 -19.12 -4.51
CA LYS A 258 -4.24 -18.88 -5.95
C LYS A 258 -4.28 -17.40 -6.35
N LEU A 259 -3.75 -16.50 -5.52
CA LEU A 259 -3.61 -15.09 -5.87
C LEU A 259 -2.41 -14.88 -6.80
N SER A 260 -2.58 -14.12 -7.88
CA SER A 260 -1.49 -13.83 -8.81
C SER A 260 -0.37 -13.03 -8.14
N ASP A 261 0.86 -13.22 -8.63
CA ASP A 261 2.05 -12.53 -8.09
C ASP A 261 1.92 -11.00 -8.20
N GLU A 262 1.34 -10.49 -9.29
CA GLU A 262 1.10 -9.06 -9.51
C GLU A 262 0.17 -8.47 -8.45
N LEU A 263 -0.98 -9.12 -8.18
CA LEU A 263 -1.95 -8.63 -7.20
C LEU A 263 -1.44 -8.77 -5.77
N ALA A 264 -0.68 -9.84 -5.48
CA ALA A 264 -0.06 -10.01 -4.18
C ALA A 264 1.01 -8.94 -3.91
N GLU A 265 1.80 -8.61 -4.94
CA GLU A 265 2.77 -7.51 -4.89
C GLU A 265 2.10 -6.17 -4.62
N ASP A 266 1.03 -5.84 -5.34
CA ASP A 266 0.30 -4.58 -5.16
C ASP A 266 -0.26 -4.45 -3.74
N LEU A 267 -0.93 -5.50 -3.24
CA LEU A 267 -1.50 -5.52 -1.89
C LEU A 267 -0.42 -5.41 -0.80
N PHE A 268 0.72 -6.09 -0.97
CA PHE A 268 1.83 -6.00 -0.02
C PHE A 268 2.47 -4.61 0.00
N ARG A 269 2.65 -3.99 -1.16
CA ARG A 269 3.13 -2.60 -1.29
C ARG A 269 2.14 -1.61 -0.68
N GLU A 270 0.84 -1.83 -0.85
CA GLU A 270 -0.20 -1.00 -0.22
C GLU A 270 -0.20 -1.13 1.31
N HIS A 271 -0.05 -2.35 1.84
CA HIS A 271 0.02 -2.59 3.27
C HIS A 271 1.24 -1.92 3.91
N THR A 272 2.43 -2.15 3.36
CA THR A 272 3.68 -1.53 3.86
C THR A 272 3.64 0.00 3.77
N ARG A 273 3.02 0.55 2.72
CA ARG A 273 2.78 1.99 2.60
C ARG A 273 1.83 2.49 3.69
N THR A 274 0.74 1.77 3.97
CA THR A 274 -0.24 2.14 5.02
C THR A 274 0.43 2.21 6.38
N VAL A 275 1.26 1.21 6.74
CA VAL A 275 2.03 1.21 7.99
C VAL A 275 2.95 2.43 8.08
N ALA A 276 3.64 2.79 7.00
CA ALA A 276 4.47 4.00 6.98
C ALA A 276 3.66 5.30 7.11
N ILE A 277 2.47 5.36 6.48
CA ILE A 277 1.57 6.52 6.54
C ILE A 277 1.08 6.77 7.97
N GLU A 278 0.87 5.73 8.79
CA GLU A 278 0.49 5.90 10.19
C GLU A 278 1.54 6.69 10.98
N ASN A 279 2.81 6.30 10.89
CA ASN A 279 3.92 7.01 11.55
C ASN A 279 4.12 8.42 10.98
N ILE A 280 3.99 8.60 9.66
CA ILE A 280 4.08 9.92 9.04
C ILE A 280 2.94 10.83 9.49
N SER A 281 1.72 10.31 9.59
CA SER A 281 0.56 11.06 10.08
C SER A 281 0.74 11.43 11.55
N SER A 282 1.30 10.53 12.37
CA SER A 282 1.70 10.81 13.74
C SER A 282 2.72 11.95 13.80
N ALA A 283 3.80 11.87 13.01
CA ALA A 283 4.83 12.91 12.92
C ALA A 283 4.25 14.25 12.48
N LEU A 284 3.35 14.27 11.49
CA LEU A 284 2.67 15.49 11.04
C LEU A 284 1.77 16.09 12.13
N SER A 285 1.07 15.25 12.91
CA SER A 285 0.22 15.73 14.00
C SER A 285 1.05 16.43 15.08
N VAL A 286 2.22 15.87 15.41
CA VAL A 286 3.17 16.47 16.36
C VAL A 286 3.73 17.78 15.80
N LEU A 287 4.15 17.79 14.53
CA LEU A 287 4.73 18.95 13.86
C LEU A 287 3.74 20.12 13.75
N LYS A 288 2.46 19.82 13.47
CA LYS A 288 1.37 20.82 13.35
C LYS A 288 0.83 21.27 14.71
N SER A 289 1.08 20.52 15.78
CA SER A 289 0.71 20.94 17.12
C SER A 289 1.45 22.25 17.46
N ARG A 290 0.75 23.23 18.08
CA ARG A 290 1.30 24.56 18.40
C ARG A 290 2.48 24.54 19.39
N THR A 291 2.89 23.36 19.85
CA THR A 291 3.93 23.16 20.85
C THR A 291 5.31 23.26 20.20
N ARG A 292 5.83 24.48 19.97
CA ARG A 292 7.18 24.75 19.43
C ARG A 292 8.33 24.45 20.42
N ALA A 293 8.22 23.40 21.23
CA ALA A 293 9.29 23.00 22.13
C ALA A 293 10.32 22.11 21.41
N VAL A 294 11.59 22.17 21.81
CA VAL A 294 12.67 21.27 21.32
C VAL A 294 12.27 19.80 21.44
N LYS A 295 11.51 19.46 22.50
CA LYS A 295 10.95 18.12 22.74
C LYS A 295 9.94 17.66 21.67
N SER A 296 9.29 18.57 20.95
CA SER A 296 8.39 18.22 19.85
C SER A 296 9.15 17.82 18.59
N MET A 297 10.35 18.39 18.38
CA MET A 297 11.18 18.05 17.20
C MET A 297 11.78 16.66 17.33
N SER A 298 12.25 16.27 18.52
CA SER A 298 12.77 14.92 18.76
C SER A 298 11.70 13.85 18.52
N LEU A 299 10.46 14.09 18.98
CA LEU A 299 9.33 13.19 18.75
C LEU A 299 9.00 13.01 17.25
N VAL A 300 9.10 14.09 16.45
CA VAL A 300 8.93 14.01 14.99
C VAL A 300 9.99 13.10 14.38
N VAL A 301 11.25 13.26 14.81
CA VAL A 301 12.37 12.47 14.29
C VAL A 301 12.26 11.00 14.72
N GLU A 302 11.88 10.72 15.96
CA GLU A 302 11.64 9.35 16.45
C GLU A 302 10.58 8.62 15.59
N GLU A 303 9.50 9.30 15.20
CA GLU A 303 8.50 8.71 14.30
C GLU A 303 9.04 8.46 12.89
N LEU A 304 9.90 9.34 12.36
CA LEU A 304 10.55 9.14 11.06
C LEU A 304 11.61 8.03 11.12
N GLU A 305 12.30 7.85 12.24
CA GLU A 305 13.25 6.76 12.46
C GLU A 305 12.54 5.41 12.48
N LYS A 306 11.36 5.30 13.09
CA LYS A 306 10.53 4.07 13.00
C LYS A 306 10.19 3.69 11.55
N VAL A 307 9.95 4.67 10.68
CA VAL A 307 9.69 4.43 9.25
C VAL A 307 10.94 3.89 8.55
N LEU A 308 12.12 4.44 8.87
CA LEU A 308 13.39 3.99 8.32
C LEU A 308 13.76 2.58 8.82
N GLU A 309 13.57 2.32 10.11
CA GLU A 309 13.76 1.00 10.73
C GLU A 309 12.87 -0.06 10.08
N PHE A 310 11.61 0.28 9.77
CA PHE A 310 10.69 -0.60 9.05
C PHE A 310 11.10 -0.82 7.58
N ASN A 311 11.65 0.19 6.92
CA ASN A 311 12.06 0.11 5.52
C ASN A 311 13.35 -0.71 5.32
N ASN A 312 14.29 -0.67 6.26
CA ASN A 312 15.56 -1.38 6.16
C ASN A 312 15.45 -2.90 5.93
N PRO A 313 14.64 -3.68 6.71
CA PRO A 313 14.48 -5.11 6.47
C PRO A 313 13.86 -5.38 5.10
N LEU A 314 12.88 -4.60 4.65
CA LEU A 314 12.26 -4.76 3.32
C LEU A 314 13.28 -4.64 2.17
N VAL A 315 14.21 -3.69 2.27
CA VAL A 315 15.27 -3.51 1.28
C VAL A 315 16.30 -4.63 1.33
N SER A 316 16.71 -5.04 2.54
CA SER A 316 17.70 -6.11 2.72
C SER A 316 17.18 -7.47 2.24
N LEU A 317 15.93 -7.82 2.60
CA LEU A 317 15.31 -9.10 2.27
C LEU A 317 14.99 -9.23 0.79
N LYS A 318 14.73 -8.12 0.09
CA LYS A 318 14.61 -8.10 -1.38
C LYS A 318 15.87 -8.63 -2.08
N SER A 319 17.05 -8.37 -1.51
CA SER A 319 18.34 -8.75 -2.10
C SER A 319 18.86 -10.09 -1.55
N HIS A 320 18.05 -10.80 -0.78
CA HIS A 320 18.43 -12.08 -0.16
C HIS A 320 18.48 -13.21 -1.20
N SER A 321 19.33 -14.21 -0.98
CA SER A 321 19.46 -15.37 -1.88
C SER A 321 18.18 -16.19 -2.02
N GLU A 322 17.30 -16.14 -1.02
CA GLU A 322 16.03 -16.86 -0.96
C GLU A 322 14.82 -15.95 -1.25
N ALA A 323 15.02 -14.78 -1.87
CA ALA A 323 13.96 -13.81 -2.12
C ALA A 323 12.74 -14.39 -2.88
N ASP A 324 12.93 -15.42 -3.70
CA ASP A 324 11.84 -16.10 -4.41
C ASP A 324 10.87 -16.88 -3.50
N GLN A 325 11.31 -17.23 -2.29
CA GLN A 325 10.49 -17.91 -1.28
C GLN A 325 9.66 -16.93 -0.45
N PHE A 326 9.93 -15.63 -0.55
CA PHE A 326 9.27 -14.59 0.24
C PHE A 326 8.01 -14.07 -0.46
N ALA A 327 7.19 -13.34 0.32
CA ALA A 327 6.03 -12.63 -0.20
C ALA A 327 6.42 -11.70 -1.36
N ARG A 328 5.57 -11.62 -2.38
CA ARG A 328 5.79 -10.72 -3.51
C ARG A 328 5.62 -9.26 -3.08
N GLY A 329 6.32 -8.35 -3.78
CA GLY A 329 6.28 -6.91 -3.49
C GLY A 329 7.28 -6.39 -2.46
N LEU A 330 8.24 -7.21 -2.03
CA LEU A 330 9.37 -6.73 -1.20
C LEU A 330 10.16 -5.63 -1.91
N GLY A 331 10.44 -4.55 -1.17
CA GLY A 331 11.27 -3.46 -1.64
C GLY A 331 11.11 -2.18 -0.86
N PRO A 332 11.81 -1.11 -1.30
CA PRO A 332 11.75 0.17 -0.63
C PRO A 332 10.33 0.73 -0.64
N ILE A 333 9.91 1.26 0.49
CA ILE A 333 8.62 1.93 0.65
C ILE A 333 8.64 3.23 -0.17
N SER A 334 7.54 3.52 -0.84
CA SER A 334 7.29 4.81 -1.48
C SER A 334 5.84 5.22 -1.31
N LEU A 335 5.64 6.46 -0.88
CA LEU A 335 4.32 7.08 -0.78
C LEU A 335 3.76 7.50 -2.15
N ILE A 336 4.58 7.49 -3.20
CA ILE A 336 4.14 7.82 -4.56
C ILE A 336 3.13 6.77 -5.04
N GLY A 337 2.03 7.24 -5.63
CA GLY A 337 1.03 6.39 -6.30
C GLY A 337 0.01 5.71 -5.37
N GLY A 338 0.03 6.01 -4.05
CA GLY A 338 -0.88 5.37 -3.09
C GLY A 338 -2.14 6.17 -2.74
N ASP A 339 -2.17 7.49 -2.95
CA ASP A 339 -3.28 8.35 -2.52
C ASP A 339 -3.51 9.52 -3.49
N SER A 340 -4.78 9.81 -3.82
CA SER A 340 -5.17 10.98 -4.63
C SER A 340 -4.86 12.31 -3.94
N ASP A 341 -4.68 12.30 -2.61
CA ASP A 341 -4.32 13.49 -1.82
C ASP A 341 -2.79 13.68 -1.63
N PHE A 342 -1.95 12.82 -2.23
CA PHE A 342 -0.49 12.91 -2.08
C PHE A 342 0.07 14.30 -2.45
N GLU A 343 -0.40 14.88 -3.56
CA GLU A 343 0.03 16.22 -3.99
C GLU A 343 -0.34 17.30 -2.98
N ARG A 344 -1.51 17.20 -2.32
CA ARG A 344 -1.95 18.16 -1.31
C ARG A 344 -1.12 18.09 -0.03
N ARG A 345 -0.51 16.94 0.26
CA ARG A 345 0.34 16.71 1.43
C ARG A 345 1.83 16.96 1.15
N MET A 346 2.22 17.24 -0.09
CA MET A 346 3.63 17.40 -0.47
C MET A 346 4.35 18.46 0.38
N ASP A 347 3.70 19.60 0.63
CA ASP A 347 4.28 20.65 1.46
C ASP A 347 4.49 20.21 2.92
N ASP A 348 3.58 19.39 3.45
CA ASP A 348 3.72 18.79 4.78
C ASP A 348 4.89 17.79 4.84
N LEU A 349 5.06 16.96 3.80
CA LEU A 349 6.19 16.02 3.70
C LEU A 349 7.53 16.76 3.59
N LYS A 350 7.57 17.88 2.85
CA LYS A 350 8.74 18.77 2.79
C LYS A 350 9.10 19.34 4.17
N LEU A 351 8.11 19.66 5.01
CA LEU A 351 8.34 20.12 6.38
C LEU A 351 8.91 19.01 7.28
N LEU A 352 8.43 17.77 7.15
CA LEU A 352 9.01 16.61 7.86
C LEU A 352 10.45 16.35 7.46
N TYR A 353 10.74 16.37 6.16
CA TYR A 353 12.11 16.21 5.69
C TYR A 353 13.01 17.33 6.23
N ARG A 354 12.54 18.58 6.21
CA ARG A 354 13.27 19.71 6.81
C ARG A 354 13.54 19.52 8.31
N ALA A 355 12.56 19.02 9.06
CA ALA A 355 12.70 18.71 10.47
C ALA A 355 13.81 17.67 10.69
N TYR A 356 13.82 16.59 9.91
CA TYR A 356 14.85 15.57 9.97
C TYR A 356 16.25 16.11 9.63
N VAL A 357 16.39 16.89 8.56
CA VAL A 357 17.69 17.51 8.20
C VAL A 357 18.18 18.48 9.28
N THR A 358 17.25 19.19 9.94
CA THR A 358 17.59 20.10 11.04
C THR A 358 18.10 19.33 12.27
N ASP A 359 17.49 18.20 12.58
CA ASP A 359 17.92 17.32 13.67
C ASP A 359 19.27 16.64 13.38
N ALA A 360 19.49 16.21 12.13
CA ALA A 360 20.77 15.65 11.69
C ALA A 360 21.96 16.61 11.88
N LEU A 361 21.68 17.92 12.04
CA LEU A 361 22.67 18.97 12.30
C LEU A 361 22.74 19.41 13.77
N SER A 362 21.93 18.83 14.67
CA SER A 362 21.83 19.23 16.07
C SER A 362 23.14 19.06 16.86
N THR A 363 23.93 18.04 16.51
CA THR A 363 25.26 17.75 17.09
C THR A 363 26.37 18.63 16.49
N GLY A 364 26.05 19.49 15.53
CA GLY A 364 26.98 20.39 14.85
C GLY A 364 27.69 19.81 13.63
N ARG A 365 27.55 18.51 13.36
CA ARG A 365 28.01 17.81 12.16
C ARG A 365 26.94 16.84 11.67
N ILE A 366 26.94 16.53 10.36
CA ILE A 366 26.07 15.46 9.84
C ILE A 366 26.84 14.15 9.88
N GLU A 367 26.24 13.13 10.50
CA GLU A 367 26.82 11.79 10.57
C GLU A 367 26.48 10.97 9.30
N GLU A 368 27.34 10.02 8.93
CA GLU A 368 27.20 9.25 7.68
C GLU A 368 25.92 8.39 7.65
N ASN A 369 25.54 7.80 8.79
CA ASN A 369 24.26 7.10 8.95
C ASN A 369 23.06 8.03 8.69
N LYS A 370 23.11 9.29 9.15
CA LYS A 370 22.06 10.30 8.92
C LYS A 370 22.01 10.71 7.44
N LEU A 371 23.13 10.73 6.71
CA LEU A 371 23.13 10.97 5.25
C LEU A 371 22.41 9.84 4.49
N VAL A 372 22.68 8.58 4.86
CA VAL A 372 21.98 7.43 4.27
C VAL A 372 20.49 7.51 4.58
N ALA A 373 20.13 7.79 5.83
CA ALA A 373 18.75 7.96 6.27
C ALA A 373 18.04 9.11 5.55
N MET A 374 18.70 10.26 5.32
CA MET A 374 18.14 11.36 4.53
C MET A 374 17.83 10.94 3.09
N SER A 375 18.71 10.17 2.45
CA SER A 375 18.49 9.65 1.10
C SER A 375 17.32 8.66 1.05
N GLN A 376 17.24 7.75 2.03
CA GLN A 376 16.13 6.81 2.15
C GLN A 376 14.81 7.53 2.40
N LEU A 377 14.79 8.48 3.34
CA LEU A 377 13.60 9.25 3.70
C LEU A 377 13.11 10.08 2.52
N ARG A 378 14.01 10.69 1.75
CA ARG A 378 13.66 11.36 0.48
C ARG A 378 12.87 10.44 -0.44
N ASN A 379 13.34 9.21 -0.64
CA ASN A 379 12.70 8.24 -1.53
C ASN A 379 11.34 7.78 -0.97
N ILE A 380 11.25 7.53 0.34
CA ILE A 380 10.01 7.12 1.01
C ILE A 380 8.96 8.22 0.87
N LEU A 381 9.31 9.46 1.22
CA LEU A 381 8.43 10.62 1.14
C LEU A 381 8.08 11.01 -0.32
N GLY A 382 8.78 10.44 -1.31
CA GLY A 382 8.58 10.75 -2.71
C GLY A 382 9.03 12.15 -3.12
N LEU A 383 10.02 12.72 -2.42
CA LEU A 383 10.55 14.05 -2.72
C LEU A 383 11.45 13.99 -3.96
N GLY A 384 11.27 14.95 -4.87
CA GLY A 384 12.19 15.12 -5.99
C GLY A 384 13.60 15.50 -5.54
N THR A 385 14.63 15.02 -6.24
CA THR A 385 16.04 15.28 -5.90
C THR A 385 16.32 16.77 -5.71
N ARG A 386 15.84 17.62 -6.64
CA ARG A 386 16.03 19.08 -6.59
C ARG A 386 15.38 19.71 -5.36
N GLU A 387 14.20 19.23 -4.97
CA GLU A 387 13.47 19.79 -3.83
C GLU A 387 14.14 19.43 -2.50
N ALA A 388 14.53 18.16 -2.36
CA ALA A 388 15.26 17.68 -1.18
C ALA A 388 16.64 18.36 -1.06
N GLU A 389 17.35 18.57 -2.18
CA GLU A 389 18.59 19.33 -2.21
C GLU A 389 18.37 20.79 -1.81
N ALA A 390 17.33 21.45 -2.32
CA ALA A 390 17.01 22.84 -1.96
C ALA A 390 16.74 22.99 -0.45
N ILE A 391 15.98 22.06 0.15
CA ILE A 391 15.75 22.03 1.60
C ILE A 391 17.06 21.81 2.36
N SER A 392 17.86 20.83 1.93
CA SER A 392 19.13 20.50 2.57
C SER A 392 20.09 21.68 2.53
N VAL A 393 20.17 22.38 1.39
CA VAL A 393 20.99 23.58 1.19
C VAL A 393 20.51 24.74 2.05
N ASP A 394 19.20 24.99 2.15
CA ASP A 394 18.69 26.07 3.02
C ASP A 394 19.04 25.82 4.49
N VAL A 395 18.82 24.60 4.99
CA VAL A 395 19.08 24.25 6.39
C VAL A 395 20.58 24.29 6.69
N THR A 396 21.40 23.66 5.83
CA THR A 396 22.87 23.67 5.99
C THR A 396 23.45 25.07 5.83
N SER A 397 22.93 25.93 4.94
CA SER A 397 23.36 27.33 4.81
C SER A 397 23.10 28.14 6.08
N LYS A 398 21.96 27.90 6.75
CA LYS A 398 21.63 28.54 8.03
C LYS A 398 22.55 28.05 9.15
N ALA A 399 22.79 26.75 9.22
CA ALA A 399 23.72 26.16 10.18
C ALA A 399 25.15 26.69 9.96
N TYR A 400 25.60 26.76 8.70
CA TYR A 400 26.88 27.32 8.30
C TYR A 400 27.04 28.77 8.75
N ARG A 401 26.08 29.65 8.42
CA ARG A 401 26.10 31.06 8.85
C ARG A 401 26.17 31.20 10.38
N LYS A 402 25.40 30.39 11.11
CA LYS A 402 25.40 30.39 12.58
C LYS A 402 26.74 29.96 13.16
N ARG A 403 27.32 28.86 12.66
CA ARG A 403 28.64 28.38 13.12
C ARG A 403 29.75 29.37 12.78
N LEU A 404 29.72 29.96 11.57
CA LEU A 404 30.67 30.99 11.16
C LEU A 404 30.57 32.23 12.04
N ALA A 405 29.37 32.74 12.30
CA ALA A 405 29.17 33.90 13.17
C ALA A 405 29.67 33.63 14.60
N ASN A 406 29.43 32.44 15.14
CA ASN A 406 29.95 32.03 16.44
C ASN A 406 31.49 31.96 16.45
N ALA A 407 32.10 31.40 15.39
CA ALA A 407 33.56 31.29 15.26
C ALA A 407 34.25 32.67 15.12
N VAL A 408 33.58 33.64 14.50
CA VAL A 408 34.08 35.02 14.42
C VAL A 408 33.92 35.74 15.77
N THR A 409 32.78 35.57 16.45
CA THR A 409 32.50 36.26 17.72
C THR A 409 33.34 35.73 18.88
N SER A 410 33.62 34.42 18.92
CA SER A 410 34.50 33.79 19.91
C SER A 410 35.99 34.06 19.68
N GLY A 411 36.37 34.49 18.48
CA GLY A 411 37.76 34.61 18.06
C GLY A 411 38.39 33.28 17.62
N ASP A 412 37.66 32.16 17.67
CA ASP A 412 38.16 30.83 17.31
C ASP A 412 38.72 30.80 15.89
N LEU A 413 38.04 31.44 14.93
CA LEU A 413 38.47 31.49 13.53
C LEU A 413 39.77 32.28 13.35
N GLU A 414 39.94 33.36 14.11
CA GLU A 414 41.10 34.23 14.00
C GLU A 414 42.36 33.59 14.57
N ALA A 415 42.19 32.85 15.68
CA ALA A 415 43.24 32.12 16.36
C ALA A 415 43.81 30.95 15.55
N GLN A 416 43.13 30.49 14.49
CA GLN A 416 43.63 29.39 13.66
C GLN A 416 44.84 29.82 12.81
N ASP A 417 45.83 28.94 12.71
CA ASP A 417 46.98 29.14 11.82
C ASP A 417 46.56 29.27 10.35
N SER A 418 45.57 28.46 9.94
CA SER A 418 45.02 28.46 8.58
C SER A 418 43.51 28.63 8.58
N LYS A 419 43.08 29.83 8.18
CA LYS A 419 41.67 30.22 8.07
C LYS A 419 40.97 29.37 7.00
N ALA A 420 41.65 29.13 5.88
CA ALA A 420 41.17 28.27 4.80
C ALA A 420 40.92 26.83 5.28
N LYS A 421 41.83 26.22 6.04
CA LYS A 421 41.64 24.86 6.57
C LYS A 421 40.47 24.79 7.55
N TYR A 422 40.28 25.82 8.39
CA TYR A 422 39.13 25.86 9.29
C TYR A 422 37.80 25.95 8.53
N LEU A 423 37.72 26.85 7.54
CA LEU A 423 36.52 27.00 6.70
C LEU A 423 36.24 25.73 5.89
N GLN A 424 37.28 25.06 5.38
CA GLN A 424 37.14 23.77 4.71
C GLN A 424 36.58 22.70 5.65
N LYS A 425 37.16 22.56 6.85
CA LYS A 425 36.65 21.63 7.88
C LYS A 425 35.19 21.92 8.25
N LEU A 426 34.82 23.20 8.34
CA LEU A 426 33.43 23.60 8.61
C LEU A 426 32.49 23.16 7.47
N CYS A 427 32.91 23.27 6.21
CA CYS A 427 32.15 22.76 5.07
C CYS A 427 32.04 21.22 5.10
N GLU A 428 33.14 20.52 5.40
CA GLU A 428 33.17 19.05 5.49
C GLU A 428 32.24 18.52 6.58
N GLU A 429 32.32 19.05 7.81
CA GLU A 429 31.47 18.64 8.93
C GLU A 429 29.97 18.83 8.66
N LEU A 430 29.62 19.85 7.87
CA LEU A 430 28.23 20.17 7.53
C LEU A 430 27.79 19.57 6.19
N HIS A 431 28.68 18.85 5.48
CA HIS A 431 28.50 18.43 4.09
C HIS A 431 28.00 19.58 3.19
N PHE A 432 28.56 20.77 3.39
CA PHE A 432 28.16 22.00 2.72
C PHE A 432 29.07 22.31 1.53
N ASP A 433 28.46 22.74 0.43
CA ASP A 433 29.17 23.04 -0.80
C ASP A 433 30.11 24.26 -0.64
N ALA A 434 31.38 24.08 -1.01
CA ALA A 434 32.40 25.10 -0.85
C ALA A 434 32.15 26.35 -1.71
N GLN A 435 31.52 26.20 -2.89
CA GLN A 435 31.18 27.36 -3.73
C GLN A 435 30.06 28.17 -3.08
N LYS A 436 29.02 27.52 -2.54
CA LYS A 436 27.97 28.20 -1.77
C LYS A 436 28.52 28.87 -0.51
N ALA A 437 29.48 28.26 0.18
CA ALA A 437 30.18 28.90 1.29
C ALA A 437 30.90 30.18 0.84
N SER A 438 31.61 30.15 -0.30
CA SER A 438 32.28 31.33 -0.85
C SER A 438 31.30 32.46 -1.22
N ALA A 439 30.13 32.12 -1.74
CA ALA A 439 29.07 33.10 -2.02
C ALA A 439 28.53 33.74 -0.74
N ILE A 440 28.40 32.98 0.36
CA ILE A 440 28.06 33.52 1.68
C ILE A 440 29.15 34.47 2.18
N HIS A 441 30.43 34.15 1.97
CA HIS A 441 31.53 35.03 2.37
C HIS A 441 31.49 36.36 1.62
N GLU A 442 31.27 36.31 0.31
CA GLU A 442 31.07 37.51 -0.50
C GLU A 442 29.85 38.32 -0.02
N GLU A 443 28.72 37.66 0.24
CA GLU A 443 27.50 38.31 0.74
C GLU A 443 27.76 39.05 2.05
N ILE A 444 28.43 38.41 3.02
CA ILE A 444 28.80 39.01 4.30
C ILE A 444 29.69 40.23 4.09
N TYR A 445 30.69 40.13 3.21
CA TYR A 445 31.56 41.26 2.88
C TYR A 445 30.78 42.42 2.26
N ARG A 446 29.91 42.14 1.28
CA ARG A 446 29.09 43.15 0.59
C ARG A 446 28.16 43.86 1.56
N GLN A 447 27.50 43.13 2.46
CA GLN A 447 26.66 43.72 3.50
C GLN A 447 27.47 44.64 4.42
N LYS A 448 28.67 44.21 4.83
CA LYS A 448 29.54 45.03 5.67
C LYS A 448 30.05 46.29 4.95
N LEU A 449 30.41 46.17 3.68
CA LEU A 449 30.81 47.31 2.85
C LEU A 449 29.65 48.31 2.71
N GLN A 450 28.43 47.85 2.40
CA GLN A 450 27.26 48.73 2.32
C GLN A 450 26.99 49.47 3.63
N GLN A 451 27.16 48.79 4.77
CA GLN A 451 27.03 49.40 6.09
C GLN A 451 28.07 50.51 6.35
N TYR A 452 29.29 50.36 5.83
CA TYR A 452 30.36 51.34 6.05
C TYR A 452 30.34 52.52 5.10
N VAL A 453 29.67 52.41 3.96
CA VAL A 453 29.63 53.47 2.93
C VAL A 453 28.32 54.26 2.99
N THR A 454 27.49 54.07 4.02
CA THR A 454 26.19 54.75 4.14
C THR A 454 26.34 56.28 4.22
N ASP A 455 27.42 56.75 4.85
CA ASP A 455 27.75 58.18 4.98
C ASP A 455 28.52 58.74 3.76
N GLY A 456 28.72 57.94 2.71
CA GLY A 456 29.38 58.34 1.47
C GLY A 456 30.91 58.34 1.51
N GLU A 457 31.54 57.96 2.64
CA GLU A 457 32.99 57.86 2.80
C GLU A 457 33.40 56.61 3.60
N LEU A 458 34.58 56.08 3.33
CA LEU A 458 35.22 54.99 4.07
C LEU A 458 36.36 55.52 4.93
N SER A 459 36.20 55.44 6.26
CA SER A 459 37.28 55.72 7.22
C SER A 459 38.39 54.67 7.15
N ASP A 460 39.58 55.00 7.64
CA ASP A 460 40.70 54.06 7.71
C ASP A 460 40.37 52.84 8.59
N ASP A 461 39.62 53.03 9.68
CA ASP A 461 39.15 51.95 10.55
C ASP A 461 38.18 50.99 9.81
N ASN A 462 37.28 51.54 8.98
CA ASN A 462 36.37 50.74 8.16
C ASN A 462 37.16 49.91 7.13
N VAL A 463 38.18 50.50 6.51
CA VAL A 463 39.07 49.79 5.56
C VAL A 463 39.84 48.69 6.26
N ALA A 464 40.40 48.95 7.46
CA ALA A 464 41.11 47.94 8.24
C ALA A 464 40.18 46.77 8.65
N ALA A 465 38.94 47.07 9.05
CA ALA A 465 37.93 46.07 9.38
C ALA A 465 37.53 45.21 8.16
N LEU A 466 37.35 45.83 6.98
CA LEU A 466 37.08 45.12 5.73
C LEU A 466 38.24 44.22 5.29
N LEU A 467 39.48 44.68 5.46
CA LEU A 467 40.68 43.88 5.18
C LEU A 467 40.77 42.67 6.13
N ARG A 468 40.52 42.87 7.43
CA ARG A 468 40.46 41.77 8.42
C ARG A 468 39.39 40.75 8.03
N LEU A 469 38.19 41.21 7.66
CA LEU A 469 37.08 40.35 7.23
C LEU A 469 37.44 39.54 5.98
N ARG A 470 38.05 40.18 4.97
CA ARG A 470 38.52 39.51 3.75
C ARG A 470 39.49 38.37 4.08
N VAL A 471 40.47 38.62 4.96
CA VAL A 471 41.47 37.61 5.34
C VAL A 471 40.82 36.46 6.11
N MET A 472 39.96 36.77 7.08
CA MET A 472 39.26 35.74 7.86
C MET A 472 38.42 34.81 6.98
N LEU A 473 37.68 35.38 6.04
CA LEU A 473 36.78 34.63 5.16
C LEU A 473 37.45 34.14 3.88
N CYS A 474 38.78 34.33 3.73
CA CYS A 474 39.55 33.90 2.56
C CYS A 474 38.99 34.39 1.22
N ILE A 475 38.47 35.62 1.16
CA ILE A 475 37.82 36.15 -0.05
C ILE A 475 38.88 36.59 -1.09
N PRO A 476 38.79 36.11 -2.35
CA PRO A 476 39.71 36.51 -3.42
C PRO A 476 39.70 38.03 -3.66
N GLN A 477 40.87 38.59 -3.97
CA GLN A 477 41.01 40.03 -4.23
C GLN A 477 40.07 40.52 -5.34
N GLN A 478 39.95 39.74 -6.42
CA GLN A 478 39.10 40.09 -7.56
C GLN A 478 37.62 40.23 -7.18
N THR A 479 37.12 39.37 -6.30
CA THR A 479 35.73 39.43 -5.79
C THR A 479 35.50 40.70 -4.99
N ILE A 480 36.48 41.08 -4.17
CA ILE A 480 36.43 42.31 -3.38
C ILE A 480 36.45 43.55 -4.28
N GLU A 481 37.33 43.59 -5.27
CA GLU A 481 37.41 44.71 -6.22
C GLU A 481 36.12 44.87 -7.03
N ALA A 482 35.51 43.77 -7.46
CA ALA A 482 34.23 43.78 -8.14
C ALA A 482 33.11 44.34 -7.24
N ALA A 483 33.00 43.82 -6.00
CA ALA A 483 32.02 44.30 -5.02
C ALA A 483 32.22 45.79 -4.69
N HIS A 484 33.47 46.23 -4.53
CA HIS A 484 33.82 47.61 -4.24
C HIS A 484 33.52 48.54 -5.42
N ALA A 485 33.89 48.14 -6.64
CA ALA A 485 33.58 48.90 -7.85
C ALA A 485 32.07 49.02 -8.08
N GLU A 486 31.29 48.02 -7.71
CA GLU A 486 29.83 48.05 -7.83
C GLU A 486 29.19 48.93 -6.75
N ILE A 487 29.45 48.66 -5.47
CA ILE A 487 28.79 49.33 -4.33
C ILE A 487 29.25 50.79 -4.24
N CYS A 488 30.55 51.02 -4.04
CA CYS A 488 31.11 52.37 -3.93
C CYS A 488 30.97 53.12 -5.26
N GLY A 489 31.10 52.42 -6.39
CA GLY A 489 30.92 53.02 -7.70
C GLY A 489 29.49 53.50 -7.96
N SER A 490 28.47 52.80 -7.46
CA SER A 490 27.07 53.26 -7.58
C SER A 490 26.80 54.55 -6.80
N ILE A 491 27.43 54.72 -5.64
CA ILE A 491 27.34 55.93 -4.81
C ILE A 491 28.08 57.07 -5.51
N PHE A 492 29.28 56.80 -6.02
CA PHE A 492 30.03 57.76 -6.82
C PHE A 492 29.30 58.18 -8.10
N GLU A 493 28.64 57.23 -8.78
CA GLU A 493 27.84 57.52 -9.98
C GLU A 493 26.72 58.52 -9.68
N LYS A 494 26.07 58.42 -8.51
CA LYS A 494 25.05 59.40 -8.07
C LYS A 494 25.64 60.80 -7.95
N VAL A 495 26.77 60.94 -7.25
CA VAL A 495 27.48 62.21 -7.09
C VAL A 495 27.86 62.81 -8.45
N VAL A 496 28.36 61.98 -9.38
CA VAL A 496 28.71 62.45 -10.74
C VAL A 496 27.46 62.87 -11.53
N ARG A 497 26.35 62.13 -11.43
CA ARG A 497 25.12 62.50 -12.13
C ARG A 497 24.53 63.80 -11.60
N GLU A 498 24.55 64.02 -10.30
CA GLU A 498 24.12 65.28 -9.68
C GLU A 498 25.00 66.44 -10.15
N ALA A 499 26.33 66.25 -10.14
CA ALA A 499 27.28 67.24 -10.64
C ALA A 499 27.11 67.58 -12.13
N ILE A 500 26.70 66.62 -12.97
CA ILE A 500 26.44 66.89 -14.40
C ILE A 500 25.07 67.55 -14.59
N SER A 501 24.11 67.21 -13.74
CA SER A 501 22.73 67.70 -13.83
C SER A 501 22.56 69.13 -13.29
N SER A 502 23.53 69.66 -12.53
CA SER A 502 23.58 71.06 -12.08
C SER A 502 23.85 72.05 -13.23
N GLY A 503 24.17 71.57 -14.44
CA GLY A 503 24.34 72.41 -15.63
C GLY A 503 25.67 73.17 -15.65
N VAL A 504 25.83 74.05 -16.65
CA VAL A 504 27.09 74.80 -16.88
C VAL A 504 27.38 75.77 -15.73
N ASP A 505 26.33 76.39 -15.19
CA ASP A 505 26.45 77.36 -14.08
C ASP A 505 26.63 76.69 -12.71
N GLY A 506 26.23 75.42 -12.59
CA GLY A 506 26.33 74.63 -11.36
C GLY A 506 27.54 73.68 -11.30
N TYR A 507 28.39 73.65 -12.34
CA TYR A 507 29.62 72.86 -12.36
C TYR A 507 30.85 73.73 -12.06
N ASP A 508 30.95 74.16 -10.81
CA ASP A 508 31.93 75.12 -10.32
C ASP A 508 33.17 74.44 -9.67
N ALA A 509 34.03 75.25 -9.03
CA ALA A 509 35.21 74.73 -8.33
C ALA A 509 34.84 73.81 -7.14
N GLU A 510 33.77 74.14 -6.42
CA GLU A 510 33.28 73.35 -5.29
C GLU A 510 32.69 72.01 -5.75
N THR A 511 31.92 71.98 -6.84
CA THR A 511 31.39 70.73 -7.41
C THR A 511 32.51 69.79 -7.87
N ARG A 512 33.56 70.33 -8.51
CA ARG A 512 34.75 69.54 -8.87
C ARG A 512 35.49 68.99 -7.65
N LYS A 513 35.55 69.77 -6.57
CA LYS A 513 36.15 69.35 -5.30
C LYS A 513 35.31 68.26 -4.64
N SER A 514 33.99 68.37 -4.66
CA SER A 514 33.05 67.38 -4.13
C SER A 514 33.11 66.05 -4.89
N VAL A 515 33.17 66.07 -6.23
CA VAL A 515 33.36 64.84 -7.02
C VAL A 515 34.71 64.18 -6.72
N ARG A 516 35.79 64.95 -6.61
CA ARG A 516 37.12 64.40 -6.24
C ARG A 516 37.13 63.85 -4.81
N LYS A 517 36.50 64.56 -3.87
CA LYS A 517 36.36 64.14 -2.48
C LYS A 517 35.58 62.83 -2.38
N ALA A 518 34.46 62.70 -3.09
CA ALA A 518 33.69 61.46 -3.15
C ALA A 518 34.50 60.30 -3.74
N ALA A 519 35.22 60.51 -4.85
CA ALA A 519 36.07 59.45 -5.43
C ALA A 519 37.15 58.97 -4.45
N HIS A 520 37.77 59.90 -3.71
CA HIS A 520 38.81 59.58 -2.74
C HIS A 520 38.27 58.96 -1.44
N GLY A 521 37.20 59.53 -0.89
CA GLY A 521 36.51 59.03 0.31
C GLY A 521 35.91 57.64 0.10
N LEU A 522 35.44 57.35 -1.12
CA LEU A 522 34.97 56.01 -1.52
C LEU A 522 36.11 55.06 -1.93
N ARG A 523 37.38 55.49 -1.82
CA ARG A 523 38.58 54.70 -2.14
C ARG A 523 38.57 54.07 -3.54
N LEU A 524 37.95 54.75 -4.51
CA LEU A 524 37.92 54.25 -5.89
C LEU A 524 39.27 54.47 -6.57
N SER A 525 39.73 53.47 -7.33
CA SER A 525 40.90 53.65 -8.19
C SER A 525 40.61 54.75 -9.23
N ARG A 526 41.66 55.45 -9.67
CA ARG A 526 41.51 56.49 -10.69
C ARG A 526 40.87 55.96 -11.97
N GLU A 527 41.24 54.74 -12.37
CA GLU A 527 40.70 54.08 -13.56
C GLU A 527 39.21 53.75 -13.39
N THR A 528 38.84 53.16 -12.27
CA THR A 528 37.44 52.80 -11.95
C THR A 528 36.56 54.06 -11.87
N ALA A 529 37.02 55.09 -11.16
CA ALA A 529 36.31 56.37 -11.06
C ALA A 529 36.13 57.04 -12.43
N MET A 530 37.18 57.06 -13.27
CA MET A 530 37.11 57.64 -14.61
C MET A 530 36.15 56.87 -15.53
N SER A 531 36.17 55.53 -15.45
CA SER A 531 35.26 54.65 -16.20
C SER A 531 33.80 54.90 -15.81
N ILE A 532 33.50 54.98 -14.51
CA ILE A 532 32.16 55.28 -13.99
C ILE A 532 31.72 56.68 -14.42
N ALA A 533 32.57 57.69 -14.24
CA ALA A 533 32.26 59.07 -14.61
C ALA A 533 31.99 59.20 -16.12
N SER A 534 32.80 58.56 -16.96
CA SER A 534 32.63 58.54 -18.42
C SER A 534 31.31 57.88 -18.84
N LYS A 535 30.95 56.74 -18.22
CA LYS A 535 29.68 56.05 -18.46
C LYS A 535 28.49 56.91 -18.03
N ALA A 536 28.57 57.53 -16.85
CA ALA A 536 27.53 58.42 -16.34
C ALA A 536 27.32 59.63 -17.26
N ALA A 537 28.40 60.29 -17.66
CA ALA A 537 28.34 61.44 -18.57
C ALA A 537 27.72 61.07 -19.92
N ARG A 538 28.19 59.99 -20.56
CA ARG A 538 27.61 59.50 -21.82
C ARG A 538 26.11 59.24 -21.68
N ARG A 539 25.67 58.66 -20.56
CA ARG A 539 24.26 58.37 -20.31
C ARG A 539 23.43 59.65 -20.16
N VAL A 540 23.94 60.65 -19.43
CA VAL A 540 23.28 61.96 -19.29
C VAL A 540 23.21 62.68 -20.64
N PHE A 541 24.30 62.73 -21.40
CA PHE A 541 24.32 63.33 -22.74
C PHE A 541 23.36 62.63 -23.71
N THR A 542 23.33 61.29 -23.71
CA THR A 542 22.38 60.53 -24.55
C THR A 542 20.92 60.86 -24.18
N ASN A 543 20.62 60.99 -22.89
CA ASN A 543 19.30 61.39 -22.42
C ASN A 543 18.95 62.83 -22.80
N TYR A 544 19.91 63.76 -22.73
CA TYR A 544 19.73 65.13 -23.18
C TYR A 544 19.41 65.19 -24.68
N ILE A 545 20.18 64.50 -25.52
CA ILE A 545 19.94 64.43 -26.98
C ILE A 545 18.54 63.85 -27.26
N ARG A 546 18.14 62.80 -26.54
CA ARG A 546 16.80 62.21 -26.69
C ARG A 546 15.70 63.21 -26.31
N ARG A 547 15.87 63.95 -25.22
CA ARG A 547 14.92 65.00 -24.79
C ARG A 547 14.85 66.15 -25.79
N ALA A 548 15.98 66.59 -26.32
CA ALA A 548 16.05 67.64 -27.34
C ALA A 548 15.30 67.23 -28.62
N ARG A 549 15.56 66.02 -29.14
CA ARG A 549 14.83 65.48 -30.31
C ARG A 549 13.32 65.33 -30.06
N ALA A 550 12.93 64.91 -28.86
CA ALA A 550 11.52 64.79 -28.50
C ALA A 550 10.83 66.16 -28.39
N ALA A 551 11.53 67.19 -27.91
CA ALA A 551 11.03 68.56 -27.85
C ALA A 551 10.89 69.16 -29.26
N GLU A 552 11.87 68.94 -30.13
CA GLU A 552 11.86 69.35 -31.54
C GLU A 552 10.67 68.74 -32.30
N ASN A 553 10.47 67.43 -32.17
CA ASN A 553 9.30 66.75 -32.75
C ASN A 553 7.96 67.31 -32.23
N ARG A 554 7.92 67.74 -30.96
CA ARG A 554 6.70 68.32 -30.34
C ARG A 554 6.45 69.75 -30.83
N THR A 555 7.50 70.54 -31.04
CA THR A 555 7.40 71.87 -31.65
C THR A 555 7.03 71.81 -33.13
N ASP A 556 7.50 70.80 -33.86
CA ASP A 556 7.12 70.57 -35.25
C ASP A 556 5.68 70.08 -35.37
N GLN A 557 5.22 69.20 -34.47
CA GLN A 557 3.80 68.84 -34.37
C GLN A 557 2.92 70.07 -34.05
N GLN A 558 3.30 70.91 -33.09
CA GLN A 558 2.57 72.14 -32.76
C GLN A 558 2.58 73.20 -33.88
N ARG A 559 3.65 73.26 -34.69
CA ARG A 559 3.71 74.10 -35.89
C ARG A 559 2.84 73.55 -37.02
N SER A 560 2.80 72.23 -37.18
CA SER A 560 1.96 71.56 -38.19
C SER A 560 0.46 71.63 -37.89
N SER A 561 0.06 71.75 -36.61
CA SER A 561 -1.35 71.94 -36.20
C SER A 561 -1.81 73.41 -36.18
N ARG A 562 -0.91 74.36 -36.49
CA ARG A 562 -1.20 75.81 -36.58
C ARG A 562 -1.19 76.34 -38.03
N LYS A 563 -0.91 75.48 -39.00
CA LYS A 563 -1.21 75.67 -40.41
C LYS A 563 -2.46 74.87 -40.74
#